data_AF-A0A2W4IBW5-F1
#
_entry.id   AF-A0A2W4IBW5-F1
#
_cell.length_a   1.000
_cell.length_b   1.000
_cell.length_c   1.000
_cell.angle_alpha   90.00
_cell.angle_beta   90.00
_cell.angle_gamma   90.00
#
_symmetry.space_group_name_H-M   'P 1'
#
loop_
_entity.id
_entity.type
_entity.pdbx_description
1 polymer ?
#
loop_
_entity_poly.entity_id
_entity_poly.type
_entity_poly.pdbx_seq_one_letter_code
_entity_poly.pdbx_strand_id
1 'polypeptide(L)'
;MNDAEIRSLEIRRKALELFDGKCEELELQKILHLLERNQPDLFEKVVRQLEADNGRWSDSSGFPNIRVQRDSKERVQTIVFEALGKKKPDGNHEILSVTWRSDHSEIQWVESFTKDLLKRDKATDIDIAE
;
A
#
# COMPACT_ATOMS: atom_id res chain seq x y z
N MET A 1 22.50 9.63 9.82
CA MET A 1 21.08 9.33 9.59
C MET A 1 21.01 8.57 8.28
N ASN A 2 20.42 7.38 8.28
CA ASN A 2 20.42 6.47 7.13
C ASN A 2 19.45 6.98 6.05
N ASP A 3 19.79 6.86 4.76
CA ASP A 3 18.91 7.26 3.65
C ASP A 3 17.52 6.61 3.76
N ALA A 4 17.45 5.37 4.23
CA ALA A 4 16.18 4.68 4.46
C ALA A 4 15.34 5.33 5.57
N GLU A 5 15.98 5.80 6.66
CA GLU A 5 15.30 6.52 7.75
C GLU A 5 14.73 7.85 7.24
N ILE A 6 15.54 8.63 6.53
CA ILE A 6 15.11 9.94 5.99
C ILE A 6 13.93 9.74 5.04
N ARG A 7 14.04 8.81 4.09
CA ARG A 7 12.97 8.53 3.12
C ARG A 7 11.70 7.98 3.78
N SER A 8 11.84 7.12 4.79
CA SER A 8 10.67 6.60 5.52
C SER A 8 9.91 7.72 6.24
N LEU A 9 10.63 8.69 6.81
CA LEU A 9 10.06 9.88 7.45
C LEU A 9 9.35 10.79 6.44
N GLU A 10 9.96 11.01 5.28
CA GLU A 10 9.34 11.79 4.20
C GLU A 10 8.02 11.16 3.74
N ILE A 11 7.98 9.84 3.55
CA ILE A 11 6.77 9.11 3.16
C ILE A 11 5.71 9.18 4.26
N ARG A 12 6.08 8.98 5.53
CA ARG A 12 5.16 9.12 6.67
C ARG A 12 4.56 10.52 6.76
N ARG A 13 5.40 11.55 6.59
CA ARG A 13 4.96 12.94 6.57
C ARG A 13 4.02 13.22 5.41
N LYS A 14 4.31 12.69 4.23
CA LYS A 14 3.44 12.85 3.07
C LYS A 14 2.09 12.16 3.26
N ALA A 15 2.07 10.98 3.86
CA ALA A 15 0.83 10.30 4.21
C ALA A 15 0.02 11.08 5.26
N LEU A 16 0.68 11.72 6.24
CA LEU A 16 0.01 12.62 7.18
C LEU A 16 -0.57 13.86 6.47
N GLU A 17 0.20 14.49 5.59
CA GLU A 17 -0.28 15.62 4.78
C GLU A 17 -1.49 15.24 3.92
N LEU A 18 -1.53 14.02 3.40
CA LEU A 18 -2.69 13.48 2.68
C LEU A 18 -3.92 13.39 3.60
N PHE A 19 -3.78 12.82 4.80
CA PHE A 19 -4.89 12.72 5.75
C PHE A 19 -5.37 14.07 6.27
N ASP A 20 -4.48 15.06 6.34
CA ASP A 20 -4.81 16.45 6.65
C ASP A 20 -5.45 17.21 5.47
N GLY A 21 -5.55 16.59 4.28
CA GLY A 21 -6.05 17.23 3.06
C GLY A 21 -5.12 18.29 2.47
N LYS A 22 -3.82 18.23 2.80
CA LYS A 22 -2.78 19.16 2.33
C LYS A 22 -2.09 18.70 1.04
N CYS A 23 -2.27 17.45 0.64
CA CYS A 23 -1.80 16.95 -0.65
C CYS A 23 -2.74 15.89 -1.22
N GLU A 24 -2.59 15.60 -2.52
CA GLU A 24 -3.39 14.57 -3.20
C GLU A 24 -2.80 13.17 -3.01
N GLU A 25 -3.66 12.15 -3.04
CA GLU A 25 -3.24 10.74 -2.95
C GLU A 25 -2.22 10.40 -4.04
N LEU A 26 -2.43 10.93 -5.25
CA LEU A 26 -1.56 10.71 -6.41
C LEU A 26 -0.10 11.10 -6.15
N GLU A 27 0.15 12.11 -5.30
CA GLU A 27 1.51 12.51 -4.96
C GLU A 27 2.24 11.45 -4.13
N LEU A 28 1.57 10.88 -3.11
CA LEU A 28 2.10 9.79 -2.30
C LEU A 28 2.35 8.54 -3.17
N GLN A 29 1.39 8.21 -4.03
CA GLN A 29 1.49 7.07 -4.95
C GLN A 29 2.71 7.23 -5.88
N LYS A 30 2.89 8.41 -6.49
CA LYS A 30 4.04 8.72 -7.36
C LYS A 30 5.38 8.54 -6.66
N ILE A 31 5.51 8.99 -5.41
CA ILE A 31 6.75 8.84 -4.64
C ILE A 31 7.10 7.36 -4.47
N LEU A 32 6.12 6.54 -4.08
CA LEU A 32 6.33 5.11 -3.87
C LEU A 32 6.66 4.37 -5.17
N HIS A 33 5.95 4.65 -6.28
CA HIS A 33 6.26 4.07 -7.59
C HIS A 33 7.64 4.47 -8.10
N LEU A 34 8.02 5.75 -7.98
CA LEU A 34 9.34 6.21 -8.41
C LEU A 34 10.45 5.59 -7.56
N LEU A 35 10.21 5.39 -6.26
CA LEU A 35 11.17 4.76 -5.37
C LEU A 35 11.33 3.27 -5.69
N GLU A 36 10.22 2.54 -5.86
CA GLU A 36 10.21 1.13 -6.26
C GLU A 36 10.96 0.92 -7.58
N ARG A 37 10.65 1.74 -8.60
CA ARG A 37 11.18 1.57 -9.96
C ARG A 37 12.65 1.97 -10.11
N ASN A 38 13.04 3.10 -9.51
CA ASN A 38 14.38 3.67 -9.73
C ASN A 38 15.40 3.17 -8.70
N GLN A 39 14.96 2.78 -7.50
CA GLN A 39 15.84 2.42 -6.39
C GLN A 39 15.24 1.25 -5.58
N PRO A 40 15.07 0.06 -6.18
CA PRO A 40 14.37 -1.07 -5.54
C PRO A 40 15.01 -1.54 -4.23
N ASP A 41 16.33 -1.52 -4.13
CA ASP A 41 17.03 -1.89 -2.89
C ASP A 41 16.78 -0.87 -1.76
N LEU A 42 16.67 0.42 -2.11
CA LEU A 42 16.33 1.45 -1.13
C LEU A 42 14.86 1.36 -0.76
N PHE A 43 13.98 1.11 -1.72
CA PHE A 43 12.55 0.89 -1.49
C PHE A 43 12.33 -0.19 -0.43
N GLU A 44 12.94 -1.36 -0.59
CA GLU A 44 12.81 -2.45 0.40
C GLU A 44 13.31 -2.04 1.80
N LYS A 45 14.44 -1.34 1.88
CA LYS A 45 14.95 -0.81 3.17
C LYS A 45 14.01 0.21 3.79
N VAL A 46 13.43 1.09 2.97
CA VAL A 46 12.46 2.10 3.40
C VAL A 46 11.19 1.42 3.92
N VAL A 47 10.67 0.41 3.23
CA VAL A 47 9.48 -0.33 3.67
C VAL A 47 9.73 -1.03 5.00
N ARG A 48 10.90 -1.68 5.18
CA ARG A 48 11.28 -2.26 6.48
C ARG A 48 11.38 -1.22 7.58
N GLN A 49 11.92 -0.05 7.27
CA GLN A 49 12.00 1.06 8.22
C GLN A 49 10.59 1.59 8.57
N LEU A 50 9.70 1.71 7.59
CA LEU A 50 8.30 2.06 7.79
C LEU A 50 7.61 1.05 8.72
N GLU A 51 7.84 -0.26 8.58
CA GLU A 51 7.28 -1.25 9.51
C GLU A 51 7.88 -1.16 10.91
N ALA A 52 9.22 -1.02 11.00
CA ALA A 52 9.94 -0.95 12.27
C ALA A 52 9.55 0.28 13.10
N ASP A 53 9.16 1.37 12.46
CA ASP A 53 8.72 2.58 13.12
C ASP A 53 7.24 2.56 13.56
N ASN A 54 6.47 1.52 13.23
CA ASN A 54 5.11 1.36 13.74
C ASN A 54 5.13 1.19 15.26
N GLY A 55 4.34 2.01 15.98
CA GLY A 55 4.32 2.04 17.43
C GLY A 55 5.51 2.73 18.10
N ARG A 56 6.56 3.09 17.35
CA ARG A 56 7.71 3.88 17.86
C ARG A 56 7.35 5.36 18.02
N TRP A 57 6.50 5.85 17.14
CA TRP A 57 5.94 7.19 17.18
C TRP A 57 4.55 7.02 17.81
N SER A 58 4.46 7.26 19.12
CA SER A 58 3.26 7.01 19.95
C SER A 58 1.99 7.68 19.39
N ASP A 59 0.82 7.29 19.92
CA ASP A 59 -0.51 7.86 19.62
C ASP A 59 -0.55 9.41 19.66
N SER A 60 0.41 10.04 20.35
CA SER A 60 0.59 11.49 20.45
C SER A 60 1.24 12.16 19.24
N SER A 61 1.92 11.42 18.37
CA SER A 61 2.67 11.97 17.23
C SER A 61 1.80 12.22 15.99
N GLY A 62 0.60 11.61 15.94
CA GLY A 62 -0.35 11.75 14.83
C GLY A 62 0.09 11.11 13.51
N PHE A 63 1.24 10.44 13.45
CA PHE A 63 1.67 9.77 12.23
C PHE A 63 0.82 8.53 11.92
N PRO A 64 0.62 8.21 10.63
CA PRO A 64 -0.16 7.06 10.25
C PRO A 64 0.54 5.74 10.61
N ASN A 65 -0.27 4.77 10.99
CA ASN A 65 0.11 3.36 11.09
C ASN A 65 0.30 2.80 9.67
N ILE A 66 1.32 1.96 9.50
CA ILE A 66 1.61 1.34 8.21
C ILE A 66 1.41 -0.16 8.30
N ARG A 67 0.76 -0.78 7.31
CA ARG A 67 0.68 -2.23 7.15
C ARG A 67 1.22 -2.60 5.79
N VAL A 68 2.11 -3.58 5.75
CA VAL A 68 2.74 -4.05 4.51
C VAL A 68 2.31 -5.48 4.25
N GLN A 69 1.91 -5.76 3.01
CA GLN A 69 1.66 -7.11 2.54
C GLN A 69 2.73 -7.49 1.51
N ARG A 70 3.25 -8.71 1.65
CA ARG A 70 4.25 -9.29 0.75
C ARG A 70 3.69 -10.51 0.03
N ASP A 71 4.20 -10.78 -1.17
CA ASP A 71 3.88 -12.01 -1.90
C ASP A 71 4.65 -13.23 -1.35
N SER A 72 4.42 -14.40 -1.93
CA SER A 72 5.10 -15.65 -1.55
C SER A 72 6.62 -15.65 -1.80
N LYS A 73 7.16 -14.60 -2.43
CA LYS A 73 8.59 -14.39 -2.68
C LYS A 73 9.14 -13.26 -1.80
N GLU A 74 8.42 -12.86 -0.75
CA GLU A 74 8.76 -11.78 0.17
C GLU A 74 8.86 -10.39 -0.49
N ARG A 75 8.27 -10.20 -1.68
CA ARG A 75 8.26 -8.90 -2.36
C ARG A 75 7.08 -8.09 -1.88
N VAL A 76 7.30 -6.80 -1.60
CA VAL A 76 6.24 -5.86 -1.20
C VAL A 76 5.19 -5.76 -2.30
N GLN A 77 3.95 -6.11 -1.98
CA GLN A 77 2.79 -5.98 -2.88
C GLN A 77 1.96 -4.74 -2.58
N THR A 78 1.76 -4.46 -1.30
CA THR A 78 0.81 -3.45 -0.86
C THR A 78 1.32 -2.78 0.39
N ILE A 79 1.17 -1.47 0.44
CA ILE A 79 1.44 -0.65 1.63
C ILE A 79 0.15 0.11 1.95
N VAL A 80 -0.40 -0.16 3.13
CA VAL A 80 -1.59 0.52 3.65
C VAL A 80 -1.13 1.52 4.71
N PHE A 81 -1.53 2.78 4.57
CA PHE A 81 -1.35 3.80 5.58
C PHE A 81 -2.70 4.07 6.24
N GLU A 82 -2.73 4.16 7.56
CA GLU A 82 -3.95 4.33 8.34
C GLU A 82 -3.79 5.42 9.39
N ALA A 83 -4.76 6.32 9.48
CA ALA A 83 -4.80 7.37 10.48
C ALA A 83 -6.16 7.42 11.17
N LEU A 84 -6.17 7.89 12.41
CA LEU A 84 -7.41 8.21 13.11
C LEU A 84 -7.93 9.55 12.58
N GLY A 85 -9.08 9.49 11.92
CA GLY A 85 -9.86 10.65 11.50
C GLY A 85 -10.68 11.24 12.65
N LYS A 86 -11.71 12.00 12.26
CA LYS A 86 -12.55 12.73 13.21
C LYS A 86 -13.28 11.76 14.15
N LYS A 87 -13.44 12.19 15.40
CA LYS A 87 -14.29 11.48 16.36
C LYS A 87 -15.74 11.61 15.92
N LYS A 88 -16.38 10.47 15.66
CA LYS A 88 -17.79 10.35 15.31
C LYS A 88 -18.66 10.57 16.55
N PRO A 89 -19.96 10.90 16.37
CA PRO A 89 -20.89 11.14 17.47
C PRO A 89 -21.10 9.94 18.41
N ASP A 90 -20.82 8.72 17.91
CA ASP A 90 -20.90 7.46 18.66
C ASP A 90 -19.71 7.23 19.61
N GLY A 91 -18.73 8.15 19.63
CA GLY A 91 -17.54 8.06 20.45
C GLY A 91 -16.36 7.35 19.77
N ASN A 92 -16.56 6.75 18.59
CA ASN A 92 -15.50 6.08 17.82
C ASN A 92 -14.75 7.08 16.93
N HIS A 93 -13.50 6.77 16.57
CA HIS A 93 -12.78 7.52 15.55
C HIS A 93 -13.05 6.91 14.16
N GLU A 94 -13.20 7.76 13.15
CA GLU A 94 -13.09 7.30 11.76
C GLU A 94 -11.67 6.77 11.50
N ILE A 95 -11.53 5.68 10.75
CA ILE A 95 -10.22 5.24 10.25
C ILE A 95 -10.13 5.71 8.81
N LEU A 96 -9.14 6.56 8.53
CA LEU A 96 -8.79 6.97 7.18
C LEU A 96 -7.69 6.03 6.69
N SER A 97 -7.83 5.46 5.49
CA SER A 97 -6.85 4.55 4.92
C SER A 97 -6.53 4.91 3.48
N VAL A 98 -5.24 4.91 3.12
CA VAL A 98 -4.78 4.97 1.74
C VAL A 98 -3.95 3.72 1.45
N THR A 99 -4.11 3.16 0.25
CA THR A 99 -3.44 1.92 -0.14
C THR A 99 -2.61 2.17 -1.39
N TRP A 100 -1.30 1.96 -1.29
CA TRP A 100 -0.41 1.85 -2.44
C TRP A 100 -0.24 0.39 -2.84
N ARG A 101 -0.14 0.13 -4.15
CA ARG A 101 0.08 -1.20 -4.72
C ARG A 101 1.26 -1.17 -5.68
N SER A 102 2.10 -2.20 -5.61
CA SER A 102 3.26 -2.38 -6.48
C SER A 102 2.84 -2.60 -7.94
N ASP A 103 3.63 -2.11 -8.89
CA ASP A 103 3.43 -2.39 -10.33
C ASP A 103 3.50 -3.90 -10.62
N HIS A 104 4.21 -4.69 -9.80
CA HIS A 104 4.24 -6.15 -9.90
C HIS A 104 2.92 -6.82 -9.49
N SER A 105 2.04 -6.10 -8.79
CA SER A 105 0.72 -6.61 -8.38
C SER A 105 -0.33 -6.44 -9.47
N GLU A 106 -0.18 -5.48 -10.40
CA GLU A 106 -1.04 -5.37 -11.59
C GLU A 106 -0.86 -6.59 -12.51
N ILE A 107 0.38 -7.09 -12.64
CA ILE A 107 0.67 -8.31 -13.40
C ILE A 107 -0.07 -9.51 -12.78
N GLN A 108 -0.15 -9.62 -11.45
CA GLN A 108 -0.90 -10.70 -10.81
C GLN A 108 -2.42 -10.55 -10.94
N TRP A 109 -2.96 -9.33 -10.94
CA TRP A 109 -4.39 -9.11 -11.20
C TRP A 109 -4.75 -9.44 -12.64
N VAL A 110 -3.96 -8.98 -13.62
CA VAL A 110 -4.15 -9.32 -15.03
C VAL A 110 -4.01 -10.82 -15.25
N GLU A 111 -3.00 -11.48 -14.66
CA GLU A 111 -2.82 -12.93 -14.75
C GLU A 111 -3.94 -13.72 -14.07
N SER A 112 -4.46 -13.25 -12.93
CA SER A 112 -5.59 -13.91 -12.23
C SER A 112 -6.90 -13.71 -12.99
N PHE A 113 -7.12 -12.50 -13.52
CA PHE A 113 -8.28 -12.17 -14.34
C PHE A 113 -8.28 -12.94 -15.66
N THR A 114 -7.14 -13.02 -16.37
CA THR A 114 -7.02 -13.84 -17.60
C THR A 114 -7.14 -15.34 -17.30
N LYS A 115 -6.61 -15.83 -16.19
CA LYS A 115 -6.83 -17.24 -15.76
C LYS A 115 -8.30 -17.53 -15.48
N ASP A 116 -9.04 -16.61 -14.86
CA ASP A 116 -10.47 -16.79 -14.59
C ASP A 116 -11.33 -16.66 -15.86
N LEU A 117 -10.95 -15.80 -16.80
CA LEU A 117 -11.54 -15.74 -18.14
C LEU A 117 -11.33 -17.04 -18.93
N LEU A 118 -10.09 -17.55 -18.97
CA LEU A 118 -9.75 -18.80 -19.65
C LEU A 118 -10.40 -20.04 -19.02
N LYS A 119 -10.67 -20.02 -17.71
CA LYS A 119 -11.43 -21.09 -17.04
C LYS A 119 -12.92 -21.05 -17.38
N ARG A 120 -13.50 -19.85 -17.56
CA ARG A 120 -14.91 -19.70 -17.95
C ARG A 120 -15.15 -20.18 -19.38
N ASP A 121 -14.28 -19.83 -20.32
CA ASP A 121 -14.42 -20.28 -21.71
C ASP A 121 -14.36 -21.81 -21.86
N LYS A 122 -13.54 -22.50 -21.06
CA LYS A 122 -13.48 -23.97 -21.06
C LYS A 122 -14.69 -24.64 -20.40
N ALA A 123 -15.48 -23.93 -19.60
CA ALA A 123 -16.66 -24.49 -18.94
C ALA A 123 -17.92 -24.44 -19.83
N THR A 124 -17.88 -23.70 -20.94
CA THR A 124 -19.00 -23.50 -21.86
C THR A 124 -18.98 -24.39 -23.11
N ASP A 125 -17.93 -25.18 -23.33
CA ASP A 125 -17.79 -26.07 -24.51
C ASP A 125 -18.19 -27.54 -24.25
N ILE A 126 -18.85 -27.83 -23.12
CA ILE A 126 -19.37 -29.18 -22.83
C ILE A 126 -20.83 -29.05 -22.39
N ASP A 127 -21.73 -28.86 -23.35
CA ASP A 127 -23.14 -29.33 -23.29
C ASP A 127 -23.91 -28.94 -24.58
N ILE A 128 -23.37 -29.25 -25.76
CA ILE A 128 -24.17 -29.33 -27.00
C ILE A 128 -23.76 -30.58 -27.80
N ALA A 129 -24.15 -31.75 -27.28
CA ALA A 129 -24.38 -33.02 -27.99
C ALA A 129 -24.98 -33.95 -26.91
N GLU A 130 -26.20 -34.44 -26.96
CA GLU A 130 -27.08 -34.91 -28.04
C GLU A 130 -28.55 -34.71 -27.65
#